data_AF-A0A0M9WQD2-F1
#
_entry.id   AF-A0A0M9WQD2-F1
#
_cell.length_a   1.000
_cell.length_b   1.000
_cell.length_c   1.000
_cell.angle_alpha   90.00
_cell.angle_beta   90.00
_cell.angle_gamma   90.00
#
_symmetry.space_group_name_H-M   'P 1'
#
loop_
_entity.id
_entity.type
_entity.pdbx_description
1 polymer ?
#
loop_
_entity_poly.entity_id
_entity_poly.type
_entity_poly.pdbx_seq_one_letter_code
_entity_poly.pdbx_strand_id
1 'polypeptide(L)'
;MDLDQGHYGKHQLTRLRVYQALHDPDRVVFTDPQGSVSGMTLEVLGYSDSGGRVLRVVIVEEPEDGSLWVATAFPLRKRPLLRQYTDRNQ
;
A
#
# COMPACT_ATOMS: atom_id res chain seq x y z
N MET A 1 -11.39 -8.52 -1.97
CA MET A 1 -10.30 -7.87 -2.69
C MET A 1 -9.49 -8.96 -3.37
N ASP A 2 -9.68 -9.13 -4.67
CA ASP A 2 -8.89 -10.08 -5.45
C ASP A 2 -7.57 -9.41 -5.82
N LEU A 3 -6.47 -9.95 -5.31
CA LEU A 3 -5.12 -9.37 -5.45
C LEU A 3 -4.42 -9.93 -6.69
N ASP A 4 -5.14 -10.10 -7.81
CA ASP A 4 -4.64 -10.98 -8.87
C ASP A 4 -3.76 -10.30 -9.91
N GLN A 5 -3.75 -8.96 -10.05
CA GLN A 5 -2.96 -8.30 -11.10
C GLN A 5 -2.43 -6.88 -10.77
N GLY A 6 -1.88 -6.64 -9.58
CA GLY A 6 -1.17 -5.38 -9.37
C GLY A 6 0.25 -5.38 -9.95
N HIS A 7 0.72 -4.21 -10.37
CA HIS A 7 2.06 -3.95 -10.91
C HIS A 7 3.20 -4.09 -9.86
N TYR A 8 2.98 -4.80 -8.73
CA TYR A 8 3.98 -5.08 -7.70
C TYR A 8 4.97 -6.18 -8.09
N GLY A 9 4.65 -7.01 -9.09
CA GLY A 9 5.60 -7.96 -9.67
C GLY A 9 6.85 -7.29 -10.22
N LYS A 10 6.73 -6.07 -10.78
CA LYS A 10 7.88 -5.27 -11.23
C LYS A 10 8.83 -4.85 -10.11
N HIS A 11 8.37 -4.84 -8.86
CA HIS A 11 9.15 -4.50 -7.68
C HIS A 11 9.64 -5.75 -6.91
N GLN A 12 9.55 -6.94 -7.50
CA GLN A 12 9.90 -8.22 -6.88
C GLN A 12 9.16 -8.46 -5.54
N LEU A 13 7.93 -7.94 -5.43
CA LEU A 13 7.07 -8.18 -4.29
C LEU A 13 6.13 -9.35 -4.59
N THR A 14 5.92 -10.20 -3.59
CA THR A 14 4.97 -11.31 -3.68
C THR A 14 3.59 -10.86 -3.22
N ARG A 15 2.54 -11.54 -3.68
CA ARG A 15 1.16 -11.33 -3.20
C ARG A 15 1.07 -11.41 -1.68
N LEU A 16 1.79 -12.35 -1.06
CA LEU A 16 1.86 -12.49 0.40
C LEU A 16 2.41 -11.24 1.10
N ARG A 17 3.47 -10.62 0.56
CA ARG A 17 4.06 -9.40 1.14
C ARG A 17 3.10 -8.22 1.08
N VAL A 18 2.41 -8.06 -0.04
CA VAL A 18 1.40 -7.01 -0.22
C VAL A 18 0.21 -7.26 0.72
N TYR A 19 -0.24 -8.51 0.81
CA TYR A 19 -1.31 -8.91 1.73
C TYR A 19 -0.95 -8.60 3.18
N GLN A 20 0.25 -8.97 3.64
CA GLN A 20 0.71 -8.66 5.00
C GLN A 20 0.68 -7.15 5.27
N ALA A 21 1.18 -6.32 4.36
CA ALA A 21 1.14 -4.87 4.52
C ALA A 21 -0.30 -4.29 4.52
N LEU A 22 -1.22 -4.86 3.75
CA LEU A 22 -2.62 -4.43 3.75
C LEU A 22 -3.39 -4.87 5.01
N HIS A 23 -2.99 -5.99 5.61
CA HIS A 23 -3.61 -6.56 6.80
C HIS A 23 -2.84 -6.27 8.09
N ASP A 24 -1.81 -5.45 8.00
CA ASP A 24 -1.10 -4.92 9.15
C ASP A 24 -2.09 -4.14 10.05
N PRO A 25 -2.24 -4.53 11.33
CA PRO A 25 -3.11 -3.83 12.27
C PRO A 25 -2.73 -2.35 12.43
N ASP A 26 -1.45 -2.07 12.23
CA ASP A 26 -0.78 -0.80 12.48
C ASP A 26 -0.64 0.06 11.20
N ARG A 27 -1.34 -0.34 10.14
CA ARG A 27 -1.26 0.30 8.83
C ARG A 27 -1.76 1.74 8.86
N VAL A 28 -1.10 2.58 8.06
CA VAL A 28 -1.52 3.97 7.82
C VAL A 28 -2.17 4.05 6.46
N VAL A 29 -3.41 4.54 6.41
CA VAL A 29 -4.15 4.77 5.17
C VAL A 29 -4.19 6.26 4.86
N PHE A 30 -3.82 6.62 3.63
CA PHE A 30 -3.93 7.95 3.06
C PHE A 30 -5.01 7.92 1.99
N THR A 31 -6.08 8.68 2.23
CA THR A 31 -7.25 8.76 1.34
C THR A 31 -7.13 9.85 0.28
N ASP A 32 -6.13 10.72 0.39
CA ASP A 32 -5.78 11.74 -0.61
C ASP A 32 -4.25 11.80 -0.75
N PRO A 33 -3.64 10.81 -1.42
CA PRO A 33 -2.21 10.81 -1.64
C PRO A 33 -1.84 11.93 -2.62
N GLN A 34 -0.81 12.72 -2.29
CA GLN A 34 -0.29 13.77 -3.18
C GLN A 34 -0.06 13.22 -4.59
N GLY A 35 -0.79 13.76 -5.57
CA GLY A 35 -0.70 13.35 -6.97
C GLY A 35 -1.80 12.39 -7.45
N SER A 36 -2.83 12.12 -6.64
CA SER A 36 -4.05 11.49 -7.17
C SER A 36 -4.74 12.45 -8.14
N VAL A 37 -4.76 12.11 -9.43
CA VAL A 37 -5.37 12.93 -10.48
C VAL A 37 -6.91 12.82 -10.46
N SER A 38 -7.44 11.75 -9.87
CA SER A 38 -8.89 11.46 -9.85
C SER A 38 -9.53 11.45 -8.46
N GLY A 39 -8.75 11.55 -7.37
CA GLY A 39 -9.27 11.37 -6.00
C GLY A 39 -9.65 9.92 -5.65
N MET A 40 -9.41 8.97 -6.56
CA MET A 40 -9.79 7.55 -6.43
C MET A 40 -8.58 6.67 -6.11
N THR A 41 -7.55 7.25 -5.50
CA THR A 41 -6.31 6.55 -5.14
C THR A 41 -6.16 6.55 -3.64
N LEU A 42 -5.98 5.38 -3.06
CA LEU A 42 -5.64 5.19 -1.66
C LEU A 42 -4.19 4.72 -1.58
N GLU A 43 -3.48 5.19 -0.55
CA GLU A 43 -2.18 4.63 -0.22
C GLU A 43 -2.18 4.03 1.17
N VAL A 44 -1.63 2.84 1.28
CA VAL A 44 -1.47 2.12 2.54
C VAL A 44 0.01 1.94 2.82
N LEU A 45 0.44 2.37 4.00
CA LEU A 45 1.73 1.97 4.56
C LEU A 45 1.49 0.86 5.56
N GLY A 46 2.12 -0.28 5.36
CA GLY A 46 2.05 -1.39 6.30
C GLY A 46 3.28 -2.27 6.27
N TYR A 47 3.56 -2.92 7.39
CA TYR A 47 4.67 -3.82 7.57
C TYR A 47 4.41 -5.18 6.94
N SER A 48 5.43 -5.70 6.26
CA SER A 48 5.43 -7.07 5.77
C SER A 48 6.46 -7.87 6.54
N ASP A 49 5.99 -8.83 7.35
CA ASP A 49 6.84 -9.74 8.13
C ASP A 49 7.79 -10.54 7.23
N SER A 50 7.27 -11.09 6.13
CA SER A 50 8.07 -11.89 5.18
C SER A 50 9.06 -11.04 4.36
N GLY A 51 8.91 -9.71 4.39
CA GLY A 51 9.82 -8.74 3.77
C GLY A 51 10.75 -8.04 4.77
N GLY A 52 10.46 -8.14 6.07
CA GLY A 52 11.14 -7.42 7.14
C GLY A 52 11.13 -5.89 6.97
N ARG A 53 10.07 -5.32 6.37
CA ARG A 53 10.04 -3.89 6.01
C ARG A 53 8.63 -3.37 5.80
N VAL A 54 8.47 -2.06 5.95
CA VAL A 54 7.26 -1.32 5.56
C VAL A 54 7.17 -1.22 4.04
N LEU A 55 5.99 -1.48 3.51
CA LEU A 55 5.64 -1.32 2.10
C LEU A 55 4.68 -0.13 1.95
N ARG A 56 4.79 0.56 0.83
CA ARG A 56 3.75 1.45 0.33
C ARG A 56 2.97 0.69 -0.72
N VAL A 57 1.67 0.52 -0.47
CA VAL A 57 0.72 -0.13 -1.36
C VAL A 57 -0.20 0.94 -1.90
N VAL A 58 -0.32 1.03 -3.22
CA VAL A 58 -1.23 1.96 -3.90
C VAL A 58 -2.43 1.15 -4.34
N ILE A 59 -3.60 1.57 -3.90
CA ILE A 59 -4.90 0.99 -4.23
C ILE A 59 -5.64 2.02 -5.08
N VAL A 60 -6.31 1.56 -6.12
CA VAL A 60 -7.16 2.39 -6.97
C VAL A 60 -8.57 1.85 -6.88
N GLU A 61 -9.52 2.77 -6.75
CA GLU A 61 -10.94 2.49 -6.87
C GLU A 61 -11.36 2.66 -8.33
N GLU A 62 -12.05 1.64 -8.88
CA GLU A 62 -12.64 1.70 -10.20
C GLU A 62 -13.84 2.65 -10.18
N PRO A 63 -13.90 3.66 -11.05
CA PRO A 63 -15.02 4.62 -11.05
C PRO A 63 -16.37 3.97 -11.38
N GLU A 64 -16.36 2.87 -12.14
CA GLU A 64 -17.57 2.27 -12.71
C GLU A 64 -18.35 1.42 -11.71
N ASP A 65 -17.65 0.67 -10.85
CA ASP A 65 -18.27 -0.28 -9.92
C ASP A 65 -17.81 -0.13 -8.45
N GLY A 66 -16.90 0.82 -8.17
CA GLY A 66 -16.35 1.05 -6.83
C GLY A 66 -15.40 -0.05 -6.35
N SER A 67 -14.98 -0.96 -7.23
CA SER A 67 -14.07 -2.04 -6.87
C SER A 67 -12.68 -1.51 -6.54
N LEU A 68 -12.08 -2.05 -5.48
CA LEU A 68 -10.73 -1.68 -5.04
C LEU A 68 -9.69 -2.70 -5.53
N TRP A 69 -8.69 -2.22 -6.26
CA TRP A 69 -7.58 -3.04 -6.76
C TRP A 69 -6.23 -2.49 -6.32
N VAL A 70 -5.28 -3.37 -6.02
CA VAL A 70 -3.89 -2.94 -5.81
C VAL A 70 -3.27 -2.58 -7.15
N ALA A 71 -3.06 -1.29 -7.40
CA ALA A 71 -2.39 -0.83 -8.60
C ALA A 71 -0.89 -1.16 -8.56
N THR A 72 -0.20 -0.89 -7.45
CA THR A 72 1.23 -1.22 -7.29
C THR A 72 1.61 -1.29 -5.82
N ALA A 73 2.79 -1.84 -5.54
CA ALA A 73 3.41 -1.76 -4.22
C ALA A 73 4.93 -1.66 -4.36
N PHE A 74 5.57 -1.00 -3.40
CA PHE A 74 7.02 -0.89 -3.34
C PHE A 74 7.54 -0.75 -1.91
N PRO A 75 8.77 -1.22 -1.62
CA PRO A 75 9.41 -0.98 -0.33
C PRO A 75 9.48 0.50 -0.01
N LEU A 76 9.06 0.88 1.20
CA LEU A 76 9.12 2.27 1.63
C LEU A 76 10.57 2.66 1.91
N ARG A 77 11.11 3.57 1.09
CA ARG A 77 12.49 4.09 1.25
C ARG A 77 12.54 5.50 1.84
N LYS A 78 11.43 6.26 1.79
CA LYS A 78 11.38 7.65 2.25
C LYS A 78 11.22 7.71 3.77
N ARG A 79 12.23 8.29 4.46
CA ARG A 79 12.26 8.44 5.93
C ARG A 79 11.04 9.16 6.53
N PRO A 80 10.45 10.22 5.93
CA PRO A 80 9.31 10.90 6.54
C PRO A 80 8.05 10.02 6.67
N LEU A 81 7.75 9.21 5.64
CA LEU A 81 6.62 8.29 5.65
C LEU A 81 6.88 7.09 6.57
N LEU A 82 8.13 6.61 6.62
CA LEU A 82 8.53 5.57 7.56
C LEU A 82 8.38 6.06 9.01
N ARG A 83 8.78 7.31 9.27
CA ARG A 83 8.61 7.95 10.56
C ARG A 83 7.14 8.10 10.93
N GLN A 84 6.26 8.50 10.01
CA GLN A 84 4.81 8.54 10.30
C GLN A 84 4.23 7.18 10.65
N TYR A 85 4.67 6.11 9.98
CA TYR A 85 4.30 4.75 10.35
C TYR A 85 4.85 4.40 11.74
N THR A 86 6.12 4.68 12.03
CA THR A 86 6.72 4.38 13.35
C THR A 86 6.09 5.19 14.48
N ASP A 87 5.90 6.50 14.31
CA ASP A 87 5.35 7.42 15.31
C ASP A 87 3.90 7.07 15.68
N ARG A 88 3.14 6.42 14.79
CA ARG A 88 1.78 5.94 15.07
C ARG A 88 1.74 4.62 15.84
N ASN A 89 2.86 3.90 15.85
CA ASN A 89 3.01 2.54 16.39
C ASN A 89 4.01 2.48 17.57
N GLN A 90 4.29 3.62 18.21
CA GLN A 90 4.97 3.73 19.50
C GLN A 90 3.93 3.82 20.62
#